data_AF-E2BJE9-F1
#
_entry.id   AF-E2BJE9-F1
#
_cell.length_a   1.000
_cell.length_b   1.000
_cell.length_c   1.000
_cell.angle_alpha   90.00
_cell.angle_beta   90.00
_cell.angle_gamma   90.00
#
_symmetry.space_group_name_H-M   'P 1'
#
loop_
_entity.id
_entity.type
_entity.pdbx_description
1 polymer ?
#
loop_
_entity_poly.entity_id
_entity_poly.type
_entity_poly.pdbx_seq_one_letter_code
_entity_poly.pdbx_strand_id
1 'polypeptide(L)'
;MEQKPEGMETGHTEQRCCTWQGKSCQLVVNHEEGFALYTAGTRGTAGNGVSPGSPPTPLWRRSFDKLKMSSDDGARLLWLDFGGEDGEIELDLESCPKPIVFVLHNFLSAKIHRLGLSA
;
A
#
# COMPACT_ATOMS: atom_id res chain seq x y z
N MET A 1 -19.05 -17.43 29.11
CA MET A 1 -19.59 -16.88 27.85
C MET A 1 -18.47 -16.05 27.24
N GLU A 2 -17.46 -16.74 26.72
CA GLU A 2 -16.33 -16.10 26.07
C GLU A 2 -16.80 -15.63 24.69
N GLN A 3 -16.81 -14.32 24.52
CA GLN A 3 -17.05 -13.70 23.23
C GLN A 3 -15.88 -14.08 22.32
N LYS A 4 -16.17 -14.92 21.34
CA LYS A 4 -15.26 -15.29 20.26
C LYS A 4 -14.94 -14.01 19.48
N PRO A 5 -13.67 -13.61 19.27
CA PRO A 5 -13.38 -12.46 18.42
C PRO A 5 -13.87 -12.78 17.01
N GLU A 6 -14.85 -11.99 16.56
CA GLU A 6 -15.43 -12.03 15.24
C GLU A 6 -14.35 -11.73 14.19
N GLY A 7 -14.51 -12.35 13.02
CA GLY A 7 -13.42 -12.61 12.09
C GLY A 7 -12.64 -11.38 11.66
N MET A 8 -11.34 -11.43 11.88
CA MET A 8 -10.39 -10.75 11.00
C MET A 8 -10.40 -11.54 9.69
N GLU A 9 -11.33 -11.22 8.79
CA GLU A 9 -11.13 -11.55 7.38
C GLU A 9 -9.84 -10.83 6.97
N THR A 10 -8.74 -11.58 6.91
CA THR A 10 -7.43 -11.03 6.56
C THR A 10 -7.43 -10.70 5.08
N GLY A 11 -8.03 -9.57 4.71
CA GLY A 11 -7.74 -8.91 3.46
C GLY A 11 -6.23 -8.70 3.40
N HIS A 12 -5.57 -9.39 2.47
CA HIS A 12 -4.11 -9.34 2.33
C HIS A 12 -3.65 -7.87 2.27
N THR A 13 -3.03 -7.41 3.35
CA THR A 13 -2.57 -6.03 3.51
C THR A 13 -1.09 -6.06 3.80
N GLU A 14 -0.29 -5.43 2.93
CA GLU A 14 1.14 -5.26 3.10
C GLU A 14 1.44 -3.82 3.49
N GLN A 15 2.42 -3.62 4.37
CA GLN A 15 2.82 -2.28 4.81
C GLN A 15 4.33 -2.13 4.73
N ARG A 16 4.80 -1.02 4.16
CA ARG A 16 6.22 -0.68 4.15
C ARG A 16 6.52 0.75 4.58
N CYS A 17 7.55 0.89 5.41
CA CYS A 17 8.20 2.17 5.62
C CYS A 17 8.87 2.62 4.32
N CYS A 18 8.77 3.91 4.03
CA CYS A 18 9.41 4.52 2.88
C CYS A 18 9.64 6.01 3.09
N THR A 19 10.40 6.63 2.20
CA THR A 19 10.54 8.08 2.08
C THR A 19 9.85 8.54 0.81
N TRP A 20 9.00 9.56 0.92
CA TRP A 20 8.30 10.20 -0.20
C TRP A 20 8.50 11.71 -0.13
N GLN A 21 9.04 12.31 -1.20
CA GLN A 21 9.35 13.75 -1.26
C GLN A 21 10.15 14.24 -0.02
N GLY A 22 11.10 13.43 0.43
CA GLY A 22 11.93 13.72 1.61
C GLY A 22 11.24 13.55 2.97
N LYS A 23 10.02 12.99 3.02
CA LYS A 23 9.28 12.74 4.27
C LYS A 23 9.23 11.25 4.57
N SER A 24 9.46 10.88 5.83
CA SER A 24 9.24 9.52 6.31
C SER A 24 7.75 9.17 6.31
N CYS A 25 7.42 8.07 5.65
CA CYS A 25 6.08 7.64 5.34
C CYS A 25 5.91 6.13 5.57
N GLN A 26 4.65 5.70 5.50
CA GLN A 26 4.25 4.31 5.53
C GLN A 26 3.27 4.06 4.39
N LEU A 27 3.73 3.30 3.39
CA LEU A 27 2.91 2.77 2.32
C LEU A 27 2.10 1.60 2.84
N VAL A 28 0.80 1.60 2.57
CA VAL A 28 -0.08 0.47 2.83
C VAL A 28 -0.73 0.05 1.52
N VAL A 29 -0.65 -1.25 1.23
CA VAL A 29 -1.23 -1.88 0.06
C VAL A 29 -2.23 -2.92 0.53
N ASN A 30 -3.51 -2.66 0.32
CA ASN A 30 -4.61 -3.56 0.62
C ASN A 30 -5.19 -4.12 -0.68
N HIS A 31 -5.39 -5.43 -0.76
CA HIS A 31 -5.88 -6.10 -1.95
C HIS A 31 -7.20 -5.51 -2.51
N GLU A 32 -8.09 -5.00 -1.66
CA GLU A 32 -9.38 -4.43 -2.06
C GLU A 32 -9.32 -2.91 -2.23
N GLU A 33 -8.84 -2.20 -1.21
CA GLU A 33 -8.83 -0.72 -1.18
C GLU A 33 -7.72 -0.09 -2.05
N GLY A 34 -6.70 -0.86 -2.42
CA GLY A 34 -5.55 -0.38 -3.18
C GLY A 34 -4.43 0.16 -2.30
N PHE A 35 -3.97 1.37 -2.61
CA PHE A 35 -2.79 2.00 -2.05
C PHE A 35 -3.17 3.18 -1.19
N ALA A 36 -2.51 3.32 -0.05
CA ALA A 36 -2.61 4.50 0.80
C ALA A 36 -1.26 4.83 1.42
N LEU A 37 -0.86 6.11 1.37
CA LEU A 37 0.37 6.58 2.00
C LEU A 37 0.05 7.42 3.21
N TYR A 38 0.76 7.19 4.31
CA TYR A 38 0.60 7.91 5.56
C TYR A 38 1.94 8.51 5.98
N THR A 39 1.90 9.59 6.77
CA THR A 39 3.10 10.03 7.50
C THR A 39 3.50 8.95 8.50
N ALA A 40 4.80 8.66 8.63
CA ALA A 40 5.30 7.67 9.58
C ALA A 40 4.80 7.97 11.00
N GLY A 41 4.43 6.92 11.76
CA GLY A 41 3.92 7.04 13.12
C GLY A 41 2.46 7.48 13.25
N THR A 42 1.77 7.80 12.16
CA THR A 42 0.33 8.15 12.22
C THR A 42 -0.59 6.92 12.18
N ARG A 43 -0.15 5.82 11.57
CA ARG A 43 -0.81 4.51 11.72
C ARG A 43 -0.24 3.82 12.94
N GLY A 44 -1.10 3.47 13.88
CA GLY A 44 -0.71 2.84 15.14
C GLY A 44 0.09 1.56 14.94
N THR A 45 1.40 1.64 15.13
CA THR A 45 1.97 0.92 16.26
C THR A 45 1.55 1.68 17.51
N ALA A 46 1.08 0.98 18.53
CA ALA A 46 0.72 1.60 19.80
C ALA A 46 1.92 2.43 20.32
N GLY A 47 1.82 3.76 20.25
CA GLY A 47 2.91 4.62 20.71
C GLY A 47 2.94 5.99 20.02
N ASN A 48 2.24 6.93 20.64
CA ASN A 48 2.45 8.38 20.55
C ASN A 48 1.91 9.12 19.30
N GLY A 49 0.74 9.76 19.48
CA GLY A 49 0.48 11.06 18.85
C GLY A 49 -0.90 11.28 18.22
N VAL A 50 -1.72 10.24 18.04
CA VAL A 50 -3.07 10.39 17.48
C VAL A 50 -4.10 10.42 18.61
N SER A 51 -4.95 11.44 18.61
CA SER A 51 -6.12 11.52 19.49
C SER A 51 -6.91 10.21 19.42
N PRO A 52 -7.22 9.56 20.55
CA PRO A 52 -7.98 8.32 20.55
C PRO A 52 -9.36 8.59 19.93
N GLY A 53 -9.59 8.12 18.70
CA GLY A 53 -10.91 8.18 18.06
C GLY A 53 -10.94 8.49 16.57
N SER A 54 -9.90 9.10 15.99
CA SER A 54 -9.86 9.42 14.56
C SER A 54 -8.89 8.50 13.81
N PRO A 55 -9.33 7.82 12.72
CA PRO A 55 -8.39 7.10 11.88
C PRO A 55 -7.41 8.09 11.24
N PRO A 56 -6.13 7.70 11.05
CA PRO A 56 -5.16 8.58 10.43
C PRO A 56 -5.60 8.97 9.01
N THR A 57 -5.42 10.24 8.67
CA THR A 57 -5.69 10.75 7.32
C THR A 57 -4.50 10.42 6.42
N PRO A 58 -4.69 9.73 5.28
CA PRO A 58 -3.61 9.48 4.35
C PRO A 58 -3.19 10.76 3.61
N LEU A 59 -1.92 10.81 3.22
CA LEU A 59 -1.37 11.79 2.29
C LEU A 59 -2.01 11.65 0.91
N TRP A 60 -2.26 10.41 0.48
CA TRP A 60 -3.01 10.08 -0.73
C TRP A 60 -3.56 8.65 -0.68
N ARG A 61 -4.57 8.38 -1.51
CA ARG A 61 -5.13 7.03 -1.77
C ARG A 61 -5.30 6.81 -3.26
N ARG A 62 -4.96 5.62 -3.77
CA ARG A 62 -5.19 5.24 -5.18
C ARG A 62 -5.68 3.79 -5.24
N SER A 63 -6.63 3.51 -6.13
CA SER A 63 -7.13 2.13 -6.31
C SER A 63 -6.20 1.33 -7.22
N PHE A 64 -6.29 -0.01 -7.16
CA PHE A 64 -5.57 -0.88 -8.08
C PHE A 64 -5.93 -0.65 -9.55
N ASP A 65 -7.18 -0.30 -9.84
CA ASP A 65 -7.65 -0.08 -11.22
C ASP A 65 -7.03 1.16 -11.88
N LYS A 66 -6.40 2.03 -11.09
CA LYS A 66 -5.64 3.18 -11.58
C LYS A 66 -4.18 2.86 -11.85
N LEU A 67 -3.62 1.80 -11.26
CA LEU A 67 -2.22 1.46 -11.45
C LEU A 67 -2.01 0.93 -12.88
N LYS A 68 -1.23 1.66 -13.67
CA LYS A 68 -0.83 1.28 -15.03
C LYS A 68 0.44 0.45 -15.04
N MET A 69 1.43 0.87 -14.25
CA MET A 69 2.74 0.24 -14.19
C MET A 69 3.31 0.36 -12.78
N SER A 70 4.03 -0.68 -12.37
CA SER A 70 4.92 -0.64 -11.21
C SER A 70 6.30 -1.12 -11.62
N SER A 71 7.35 -0.44 -11.16
CA SER A 71 8.75 -0.78 -11.47
C SER A 71 9.65 -0.52 -10.26
N ASP A 72 10.83 -1.13 -10.27
CA ASP A 72 11.82 -0.96 -9.21
C ASP A 72 13.25 -0.95 -9.75
N ASP A 73 14.20 -0.41 -8.99
CA ASP A 73 15.62 -0.33 -9.36
C ASP A 73 16.43 -1.57 -8.92
N GLY A 74 15.76 -2.54 -8.30
CA GLY A 74 16.39 -3.72 -7.72
C GLY A 74 17.08 -3.49 -6.38
N ALA A 75 17.14 -2.25 -5.87
CA ALA A 75 17.92 -1.84 -4.71
C ALA A 75 17.10 -1.16 -3.61
N ARG A 76 16.37 -0.08 -3.89
CA ARG A 76 15.58 0.67 -2.90
C ARG A 76 14.39 1.45 -3.46
N LEU A 77 14.39 1.81 -4.74
CA LEU A 77 13.36 2.67 -5.32
C LEU A 77 12.21 1.83 -5.88
N LEU A 78 10.99 2.31 -5.64
CA LEU A 78 9.74 1.80 -6.18
C LEU A 78 9.03 2.94 -6.91
N TRP A 79 8.63 2.69 -8.15
CA TRP A 79 7.81 3.60 -8.94
C TRP A 79 6.42 3.01 -9.16
N LEU A 80 5.39 3.84 -8.96
CA LEU A 80 3.98 3.51 -9.20
C LEU A 80 3.40 4.52 -10.17
N ASP A 81 3.15 4.11 -11.41
CA ASP A 81 2.49 4.93 -12.42
C ASP A 81 0.97 4.72 -12.36
N PHE A 82 0.25 5.76 -11.96
CA PHE A 82 -1.22 5.78 -11.96
C PHE A 82 -1.78 6.49 -13.22
N GLY A 83 -0.90 7.10 -14.02
CA GLY A 83 -1.21 7.88 -15.21
C GLY A 83 -2.06 9.13 -14.95
N GLY A 84 -2.49 9.78 -16.04
CA GLY A 84 -3.37 10.94 -15.97
C GLY A 84 -2.75 12.11 -15.20
N GLU A 85 -3.54 12.76 -14.37
CA GLU A 85 -3.12 13.85 -13.47
C GLU A 85 -2.33 13.38 -12.24
N ASP A 86 -2.38 12.09 -11.92
CA ASP A 86 -1.68 11.50 -10.77
C ASP A 86 -0.21 11.18 -11.08
N GLY A 87 0.09 10.88 -12.35
CA GLY A 87 1.44 10.62 -12.85
C GLY A 87 2.13 9.44 -12.17
N GLU A 88 3.45 9.50 -12.14
CA GLU A 88 4.31 8.53 -11.48
C GLU A 88 4.68 8.98 -10.06
N ILE A 89 4.59 8.05 -9.12
CA ILE A 89 4.98 8.25 -7.72
C ILE A 89 6.24 7.42 -7.45
N GLU A 90 7.34 8.11 -7.12
CA GLU A 90 8.58 7.51 -6.64
C GLU A 90 8.58 7.38 -5.12
N LEU A 91 8.89 6.19 -4.62
CA LEU A 91 9.03 5.86 -3.20
C LEU A 91 10.39 5.23 -2.94
N ASP A 92 11.07 5.71 -1.91
CA ASP A 92 12.32 5.12 -1.46
C ASP A 92 12.05 4.19 -0.28
N LEU A 93 12.14 2.89 -0.48
CA LEU A 93 11.84 1.88 0.55
C LEU A 93 13.01 1.60 1.48
N GLU A 94 14.17 2.24 1.26
CA GLU A 94 15.43 2.06 2.01
C GLU A 94 15.96 0.61 2.09
N SER A 95 15.30 -0.30 1.37
CA SER A 95 15.54 -1.74 1.37
C SER A 95 15.01 -2.32 0.06
N CYS A 96 15.44 -3.54 -0.30
CA CYS A 96 15.10 -4.07 -1.61
C CYS A 96 13.57 -4.18 -1.81
N PRO A 97 13.02 -3.63 -2.90
CA PRO A 97 11.57 -3.58 -3.14
C PRO A 97 10.96 -4.91 -3.60
N LYS A 98 11.78 -5.93 -3.87
CA LYS A 98 11.34 -7.23 -4.42
C LYS A 98 10.13 -7.86 -3.71
N PRO A 99 10.04 -7.86 -2.36
CA PRO A 99 8.87 -8.44 -1.68
C PRO A 99 7.57 -7.70 -1.97
N ILE A 100 7.59 -6.36 -2.00
CA ILE A 100 6.36 -5.59 -2.22
C ILE A 100 5.94 -5.64 -3.69
N VAL A 101 6.89 -5.63 -4.63
CA VAL A 101 6.62 -5.83 -6.05
C VAL A 101 5.97 -7.19 -6.30
N PHE A 102 6.46 -8.25 -5.64
CA PHE A 102 5.83 -9.57 -5.70
C PHE A 102 4.38 -9.57 -5.19
N VAL A 103 4.08 -8.85 -4.11
CA VAL A 103 2.71 -8.68 -3.60
C VAL A 103 1.81 -7.98 -4.61
N LEU A 104 2.30 -6.90 -5.25
CA LEU A 104 1.55 -6.18 -6.29
C LEU A 104 1.20 -7.07 -7.47
N HIS A 105 2.16 -7.87 -7.95
CA HIS A 105 1.91 -8.83 -9.02
C HIS A 105 0.86 -9.87 -8.62
N ASN A 106 0.93 -10.44 -7.42
CA ASN A 106 -0.07 -11.41 -6.96
C ASN A 106 -1.48 -10.81 -6.89
N PHE A 107 -1.61 -9.58 -6.39
CA PHE A 107 -2.91 -8.91 -6.30
C PHE A 107 -3.49 -8.58 -7.67
N LEU A 108 -2.65 -8.09 -8.59
CA LEU A 108 -3.06 -7.82 -9.98
C LEU A 108 -3.47 -9.11 -10.69
N SER A 109 -2.69 -10.19 -10.58
CA SER A 109 -3.04 -11.50 -11.14
C SER A 109 -4.36 -12.03 -10.58
N ALA A 110 -4.58 -11.96 -9.27
CA ALA A 110 -5.85 -12.38 -8.66
C ALA A 110 -7.06 -11.59 -9.19
N LYS A 111 -6.90 -10.27 -9.40
CA LYS A 111 -7.96 -9.42 -9.98
C LYS A 111 -8.22 -9.74 -11.45
N ILE A 112 -7.19 -10.00 -12.26
CA ILE A 112 -7.33 -10.43 -13.66
C ILE A 112 -8.10 -11.75 -13.76
N HIS A 113 -7.75 -12.74 -12.93
CA HIS A 113 -8.44 -14.03 -12.88
C HIS A 113 -9.92 -13.88 -12.49
N ARG A 114 -10.23 -12.97 -11.56
CA ARG A 114 -11.62 -12.72 -11.12
C ARG A 114 -12.47 -12.02 -12.19
N LEU A 115 -11.86 -11.20 -13.04
CA LEU A 115 -12.54 -10.50 -14.13
C LEU A 115 -12.69 -11.34 -15.42
N GLY A 116 -12.12 -12.55 -15.46
CA GLY A 116 -12.17 -13.43 -16.64
C GLY A 116 -11.42 -12.87 -17.86
N LEU A 117 -10.54 -11.89 -17.66
CA LEU A 117 -9.73 -11.28 -18.72
C LEU A 117 -8.43 -12.08 -18.88
N SER A 118 -8.50 -13.27 -19.49
CA SER A 118 -7.28 -13.90 -20.00
C SER A 118 -6.80 -13.11 -21.21
N ALA A 119 -5.50 -12.77 -21.24
CA ALA A 119 -4.82 -12.18 -22.39
C ALA A 119 -5.00 -13.02 -23.67
#